data_AF-A0A4P9VP67-F1
#
_entry.id   AF-A0A4P9VP67-F1
#
_cell.length_a   1.000
_cell.length_b   1.000
_cell.length_c   1.000
_cell.angle_alpha   90.00
_cell.angle_beta   90.00
_cell.angle_gamma   90.00
#
_symmetry.space_group_name_H-M   'P 1'
#
loop_
_entity.id
_entity.type
_entity.pdbx_description
1 polymer ?
#
loop_
_entity_poly.entity_id
_entity_poly.type
_entity_poly.pdbx_seq_one_letter_code
_entity_poly.pdbx_strand_id
1 'polypeptide(L)'
;MTLRFPWKRVYDTALKQKNYGVFSTSRTPEREALFQWVGPLAEEYWVLLTKADSPITINSLSDAKPWRVGGYKDDALTKFLTSRGISVLEAHSDKLNVRKLKINKIDMGAALF
;
A
#
# COMPACT_ATOMS: atom_id res chain seq x y z
N MET A 1 18.03 -1.06 -15.74
CA MET A 1 17.17 -0.57 -14.64
C MET A 1 16.04 0.25 -15.26
N THR A 2 14.80 -0.24 -15.29
CA THR A 2 13.66 0.54 -15.83
C THR A 2 12.59 0.71 -14.77
N LEU A 3 12.38 1.95 -14.33
CA LEU A 3 11.27 2.38 -13.47
C LEU A 3 9.97 2.48 -14.30
N ARG A 4 9.56 1.39 -14.96
CA ARG A 4 8.40 1.43 -15.88
C ARG A 4 7.18 0.75 -15.27
N PHE A 5 6.13 1.55 -15.06
CA PHE A 5 4.78 1.09 -14.75
C PHE A 5 4.25 0.12 -15.82
N PRO A 6 3.31 -0.79 -15.48
CA PRO A 6 2.67 -0.99 -14.17
C PRO A 6 3.50 -1.82 -13.18
N TRP A 7 3.41 -1.52 -11.87
CA TRP A 7 4.22 -2.14 -10.80
C TRP A 7 4.21 -3.67 -10.82
N LYS A 8 3.03 -4.28 -11.03
CA LYS A 8 2.89 -5.74 -11.13
C LYS A 8 3.81 -6.35 -12.20
N ARG A 9 3.99 -5.68 -13.35
CA ARG A 9 4.82 -6.19 -14.44
C ARG A 9 6.30 -6.21 -14.07
N VAL A 10 6.81 -5.15 -13.45
CA VAL A 10 8.23 -5.09 -13.05
C VAL A 10 8.52 -6.07 -11.92
N TYR A 11 7.58 -6.23 -10.98
CA TYR A 11 7.64 -7.25 -9.94
C TYR A 11 7.70 -8.67 -10.54
N ASP A 12 6.78 -9.01 -11.45
CA ASP A 12 6.74 -10.33 -12.09
C ASP A 12 7.99 -10.58 -12.96
N THR A 13 8.59 -9.54 -13.55
CA THR A 13 9.83 -9.65 -14.32
C THR A 13 11.02 -9.97 -13.43
N ALA A 14 11.16 -9.26 -12.31
CA ALA A 14 12.23 -9.50 -11.34
C ALA A 14 12.16 -10.90 -10.71
N LEU A 15 10.96 -11.46 -10.54
CA LEU A 15 10.78 -12.84 -10.06
C LEU A 15 11.16 -13.91 -11.11
N LYS A 16 10.92 -13.65 -12.40
CA LYS A 16 10.96 -14.68 -13.44
C LYS A 16 12.23 -14.64 -14.30
N GLN A 17 12.92 -13.50 -14.37
CA GLN A 17 14.08 -13.31 -15.25
C GLN A 17 15.35 -13.07 -14.44
N LYS A 18 16.43 -13.78 -14.81
CA LYS A 18 17.76 -13.56 -14.23
C LYS A 18 18.28 -12.17 -14.60
N ASN A 19 19.08 -11.57 -13.71
CA ASN A 19 19.71 -10.25 -13.89
C ASN A 19 18.74 -9.05 -13.95
N TYR A 20 17.55 -9.19 -13.36
CA TYR A 20 16.61 -8.09 -13.15
C TYR A 20 16.46 -7.79 -11.65
N GLY A 21 16.25 -6.52 -11.34
CA GLY A 21 15.91 -6.05 -9.99
C GLY A 21 14.72 -5.11 -10.05
N VAL A 22 13.99 -5.00 -8.95
CA VAL A 22 12.89 -4.07 -8.76
C VAL A 22 13.24 -3.08 -7.65
N PHE A 23 12.95 -1.81 -7.87
CA PHE A 23 13.18 -0.74 -6.90
C PHE A 23 12.08 0.34 -7.02
N SER A 24 11.52 0.85 -5.93
CA SER A 24 11.61 0.33 -4.54
C SER A 24 10.65 -0.85 -4.33
N THR A 25 10.85 -1.66 -3.29
CA THR A 25 9.94 -2.77 -2.92
C THR A 25 9.97 -2.98 -1.41
N SER A 26 8.79 -2.96 -0.79
CA SER A 26 8.64 -3.22 0.64
C SER A 26 9.01 -4.67 0.97
N ARG A 27 9.89 -4.84 1.96
CA ARG A 27 10.29 -6.12 2.53
C ARG A 27 9.20 -6.60 3.49
N THR A 28 8.59 -7.73 3.18
CA THR A 28 7.56 -8.36 4.01
C THR A 28 7.90 -9.83 4.23
N PRO A 29 7.41 -10.48 5.30
CA PRO A 29 7.67 -11.89 5.56
C PRO A 29 7.35 -12.81 4.37
N GLU A 30 6.29 -12.51 3.63
CA GLU A 30 5.84 -13.30 2.48
C GLU A 30 6.77 -13.15 1.27
N ARG A 31 7.54 -12.05 1.18
CA ARG A 31 8.46 -11.77 0.09
C ARG A 31 9.91 -12.07 0.43
N GLU A 32 10.20 -12.34 1.70
CA GLU A 32 11.56 -12.52 2.20
C GLU A 32 12.33 -13.57 1.39
N ALA A 33 11.69 -14.70 1.11
CA ALA A 33 12.28 -15.80 0.35
C ALA A 33 12.25 -15.61 -1.18
N LEU A 34 11.60 -14.56 -1.70
CA LEU A 34 11.41 -14.36 -3.14
C LEU A 34 12.54 -13.57 -3.81
N PHE A 35 13.33 -12.83 -3.03
CA PHE A 35 14.36 -11.93 -3.55
C PHE A 35 15.63 -12.02 -2.73
N GLN A 36 16.73 -11.61 -3.36
CA GLN A 36 17.93 -11.21 -2.62
C GLN A 36 17.78 -9.72 -2.25
N TRP A 37 17.79 -9.43 -0.95
CA TRP A 37 17.57 -8.07 -0.44
C TRP A 37 18.90 -7.32 -0.29
N VAL A 38 18.96 -6.10 -0.81
CA VAL A 38 20.12 -5.21 -0.68
C VAL A 38 19.78 -4.10 0.31
N GLY A 39 20.11 -4.33 1.59
CA GLY A 39 19.99 -3.37 2.69
C GLY A 39 18.57 -2.84 2.97
N PRO A 40 18.32 -2.26 4.15
CA PRO A 40 17.21 -1.32 4.29
C PRO A 40 17.56 -0.04 3.52
N LEU A 41 16.78 0.29 2.49
CA LEU A 41 16.96 1.53 1.72
C LEU A 41 16.22 2.71 2.38
N ALA A 42 15.11 2.40 3.06
CA ALA A 42 14.34 3.31 3.89
C ALA A 42 13.52 2.49 4.89
N GLU A 43 13.21 3.09 6.03
CA GLU A 43 12.15 2.63 6.92
C GLU A 43 10.92 3.48 6.64
N GLU A 44 9.80 2.84 6.34
CA GLU A 44 8.54 3.50 6.05
C GLU A 44 7.52 3.08 7.10
N TYR A 45 6.74 4.03 7.59
CA TYR A 45 5.61 3.77 8.47
C TYR A 45 4.33 3.68 7.65
N TRP A 46 3.56 2.63 7.90
CA TRP A 46 2.23 2.50 7.32
C TRP A 46 1.23 3.28 8.16
N VAL A 47 0.53 4.21 7.52
CA VAL A 47 -0.41 5.11 8.20
C VAL A 47 -1.78 5.10 7.54
N LEU A 48 -2.82 5.32 8.35
CA LEU A 48 -4.17 5.65 7.89
C LEU A 48 -4.39 7.14 8.08
N LEU A 49 -4.69 7.83 6.98
CA LEU A 49 -4.88 9.28 6.95
C LEU A 49 -6.36 9.60 6.79
N THR A 50 -6.87 10.50 7.61
CA THR A 50 -8.20 11.10 7.46
C THR A 50 -8.07 12.53 6.95
N LYS A 51 -9.20 13.15 6.58
CA LYS A 51 -9.23 14.60 6.40
C LYS A 51 -8.97 15.28 7.74
N ALA A 52 -8.35 16.47 7.71
CA ALA A 52 -8.04 17.23 8.92
C ALA A 52 -9.28 17.62 9.74
N ASP A 53 -10.44 17.76 9.09
CA ASP A 53 -11.73 18.07 9.72
C ASP A 53 -12.54 16.82 10.11
N SER A 54 -11.96 15.61 9.95
CA SER A 54 -12.66 14.37 10.24
C SER A 54 -12.81 14.15 11.75
N PRO A 55 -14.01 13.81 12.25
CA PRO A 55 -14.21 13.47 13.66
C PRO A 55 -13.70 12.06 14.02
N ILE A 56 -13.20 11.30 13.03
CA ILE A 56 -12.82 9.90 13.21
C ILE A 56 -11.53 9.81 14.02
N THR A 57 -11.62 9.13 15.16
CA THR A 57 -10.49 8.75 15.99
C THR A 57 -10.42 7.23 16.06
N ILE A 58 -9.24 6.67 15.84
CA ILE A 58 -8.96 5.23 15.96
C ILE A 58 -7.78 5.03 16.90
N ASN A 59 -7.87 4.06 17.81
CA ASN A 59 -6.80 3.73 18.74
C ASN A 59 -6.15 2.38 18.40
N SER A 60 -6.78 1.62 17.52
CA SER A 60 -6.31 0.33 17.05
C SER A 60 -6.66 0.14 15.58
N LEU A 61 -5.95 -0.79 14.92
CA LEU A 61 -6.24 -1.14 13.54
C LEU A 61 -7.64 -1.77 13.38
N SER A 62 -8.16 -2.45 14.41
CA SER A 62 -9.52 -2.99 14.42
C SER A 62 -10.60 -1.92 14.32
N ASP A 63 -10.35 -0.72 14.85
CA ASP A 63 -11.30 0.39 14.81
C ASP A 63 -11.49 0.94 13.39
N ALA A 64 -10.61 0.56 12.46
CA ALA A 64 -10.71 0.89 11.04
C ALA A 64 -11.74 0.04 10.28
N LYS A 65 -12.16 -1.12 10.81
CA LYS A 65 -13.09 -2.06 10.15
C LYS A 65 -14.43 -1.45 9.68
N PRO A 66 -15.13 -0.59 10.45
CA PRO A 66 -16.39 0.00 10.01
C PRO A 66 -16.23 1.11 8.96
N TRP A 67 -15.01 1.57 8.69
CA TRP A 67 -14.74 2.71 7.82
C TRP A 67 -14.35 2.29 6.40
N ARG A 68 -14.62 3.18 5.44
CA ARG A 68 -14.23 2.97 4.04
C ARG A 68 -12.77 3.38 3.86
N VAL A 69 -11.86 2.42 3.75
CA VAL A 69 -10.44 2.69 3.57
C VAL A 69 -10.08 2.65 2.08
N GLY A 70 -9.38 3.66 1.56
CA GLY A 70 -8.80 3.61 0.20
C GLY A 70 -7.36 3.12 0.25
N GLY A 71 -6.95 2.31 -0.72
CA GLY A 71 -5.59 1.76 -0.79
C GLY A 71 -5.10 1.63 -2.23
N TYR A 72 -3.80 1.44 -2.41
CA TYR A 72 -3.21 1.21 -3.73
C TYR A 72 -3.36 -0.27 -4.13
N LYS A 73 -3.81 -0.52 -5.35
CA LYS A 73 -4.04 -1.89 -5.83
C LYS A 73 -2.76 -2.72 -5.83
N ASP A 74 -2.82 -3.96 -5.35
CA ASP A 74 -1.71 -4.92 -5.26
C ASP A 74 -0.56 -4.55 -4.30
N ASP A 75 -0.66 -3.40 -3.62
CA ASP A 75 0.33 -2.94 -2.65
C ASP A 75 0.35 -3.79 -1.37
N ALA A 76 1.52 -3.81 -0.71
CA ALA A 76 1.73 -4.55 0.54
C ALA A 76 0.78 -4.08 1.66
N LEU A 77 0.57 -2.76 1.81
CA LEU A 77 -0.32 -2.22 2.85
C LEU A 77 -1.77 -2.62 2.58
N THR A 78 -2.25 -2.50 1.34
CA THR A 78 -3.61 -2.93 0.95
C THR A 78 -3.84 -4.41 1.26
N LYS A 79 -2.87 -5.28 0.94
CA LYS A 79 -2.95 -6.72 1.24
C LYS A 79 -2.96 -6.99 2.74
N PHE A 80 -2.14 -6.27 3.50
CA PHE A 80 -2.09 -6.38 4.96
C PHE A 80 -3.39 -5.94 5.64
N LEU A 81 -4.01 -4.85 5.18
CA LEU A 81 -5.30 -4.39 5.71
C LEU A 81 -6.41 -5.40 5.39
N THR A 82 -6.44 -5.90 4.15
CA THR A 82 -7.44 -6.87 3.71
C THR A 82 -7.33 -8.19 4.46
N SER A 83 -6.11 -8.68 4.72
CA SER A 83 -5.90 -9.92 5.50
C SER A 83 -6.35 -9.81 6.97
N ARG A 84 -6.50 -8.58 7.49
CA ARG A 84 -7.05 -8.29 8.83
C ARG A 84 -8.55 -7.97 8.84
N GLY A 85 -9.22 -8.14 7.70
CA GLY A 85 -10.66 -7.94 7.57
C GLY A 85 -11.09 -6.48 7.44
N ILE A 86 -10.18 -5.57 7.05
CA ILE A 86 -10.53 -4.19 6.71
C ILE A 86 -10.92 -4.13 5.24
N SER A 87 -12.07 -3.54 4.93
CA SER A 87 -12.53 -3.36 3.55
C SER A 87 -11.75 -2.23 2.88
N VAL A 88 -10.97 -2.55 1.85
CA VAL A 88 -10.15 -1.57 1.11
C VAL A 88 -10.70 -1.34 -0.29
N LEU A 89 -11.01 -0.09 -0.60
CA LEU A 89 -11.40 0.40 -1.93
C LEU A 89 -10.16 0.73 -2.75
N GLU A 90 -9.69 -0.25 -3.52
CA GLU A 90 -8.48 -0.14 -4.33
C GLU A 90 -8.54 0.99 -5.37
N ALA A 91 -7.38 1.61 -5.63
CA ALA A 91 -7.14 2.54 -6.72
C ALA A 91 -5.79 2.26 -7.39
N HIS A 92 -5.67 2.65 -8.65
CA HIS A 92 -4.43 2.53 -9.42
C HIS A 92 -3.46 3.71 -9.25
N SER A 93 -3.84 4.73 -8.47
CA SER A 93 -2.96 5.85 -8.13
C SER A 93 -3.37 6.50 -6.81
N ASP A 94 -2.39 7.01 -6.06
CA ASP A 94 -2.63 7.73 -4.81
C ASP A 94 -3.43 9.01 -5.03
N LYS A 95 -3.24 9.67 -6.17
CA LYS A 95 -4.04 10.84 -6.58
C LYS A 95 -5.54 10.52 -6.60
N LEU A 96 -5.92 9.32 -7.03
CA LEU A 96 -7.32 8.88 -7.00
C LEU A 96 -7.82 8.64 -5.58
N ASN A 97 -6.99 8.08 -4.69
CA ASN A 97 -7.35 7.92 -3.28
C ASN A 97 -7.54 9.28 -2.59
N VAL A 98 -6.64 10.24 -2.81
CA VAL A 98 -6.82 11.62 -2.32
C VAL A 98 -8.11 12.25 -2.84
N ARG A 99 -8.42 12.07 -4.14
CA ARG A 99 -9.67 12.58 -4.71
C ARG A 99 -10.89 11.91 -4.06
N LYS A 100 -10.89 10.59 -3.87
CA LYS A 100 -11.95 9.83 -3.19
C LYS A 100 -12.16 10.34 -1.75
N LEU A 101 -11.06 10.64 -1.03
CA LEU A 101 -11.12 11.17 0.33
C LEU A 101 -11.76 12.56 0.37
N LYS A 102 -11.38 13.45 -0.55
CA LYS A 102 -11.96 14.80 -0.67
C LYS A 102 -13.46 14.81 -0.96
N ILE A 103 -13.95 13.83 -1.72
CA ILE A 103 -15.38 13.72 -2.07
C ILE A 103 -16.15 12.75 -1.14
N ASN A 104 -15.58 12.39 0.02
CA ASN A 104 -16.19 11.50 1.02
C ASN A 104 -16.61 10.12 0.47
N LYS A 105 -15.93 9.60 -0.55
CA LYS A 105 -16.09 8.21 -1.04
C LYS A 105 -15.30 7.21 -0.21
N ILE A 106 -14.22 7.66 0.42
CA ILE A 106 -13.47 6.94 1.45
C ILE A 106 -13.38 7.86 2.67
N ASP A 107 -13.27 7.25 3.85
CA ASP A 107 -13.13 7.94 5.13
C ASP A 107 -11.66 8.04 5.55
N MET A 108 -10.85 7.07 5.11
CA MET A 108 -9.41 6.99 5.37
C MET A 108 -8.65 6.63 4.09
N GLY A 109 -7.43 7.16 3.93
CA GLY A 109 -6.46 6.72 2.93
C GLY A 109 -5.32 5.96 3.58
N ALA A 110 -5.02 4.76 3.07
CA ALA A 110 -3.83 4.01 3.41
C ALA A 110 -2.64 4.59 2.64
N ALA A 111 -1.59 4.98 3.36
CA ALA A 111 -0.40 5.63 2.79
C ALA A 111 0.88 5.19 3.52
N LEU A 112 2.00 5.47 2.86
CA LEU A 112 3.35 5.31 3.40
C LEU A 112 3.83 6.68 3.87
N PHE A 113 4.46 6.75 5.05
CA PHE A 113 5.07 7.95 5.62
C PHE A 113 6.54 7.71 5.96
#